data_AF-A0A2W6NRC0-F1
#
_entry.id   AF-A0A2W6NRC0-F1
#
_cell.length_a   1.000
_cell.length_b   1.000
_cell.length_c   1.000
_cell.angle_alpha   90.00
_cell.angle_beta   90.00
_cell.angle_gamma   90.00
#
_symmetry.space_group_name_H-M   'P 1'
#
loop_
_entity.id
_entity.type
_entity.pdbx_description
1 polymer ?
#
loop_
_entity_poly.entity_id
_entity_poly.type
_entity_poly.pdbx_seq_one_letter_code
_entity_poly.pdbx_strand_id
1 'polypeptide(L)'
;MSLREKTISGAKWSAIATVIIIGLGLVQMTVLARIIDNHQFGLLTVSLVIIALADTLSDFGIANSIIQRKEISHLELTTLYWLNVGLGLVVCVAVFLLSDLIGDV
;
A
#
# COMPACT_ATOMS: atom_id res chain seq x y z
N MET A 1 -24.75 -10.92 20.36
CA MET A 1 -24.21 -11.01 18.98
C MET A 1 -23.20 -12.13 18.95
N SER A 2 -23.43 -13.15 18.11
CA SER A 2 -22.54 -14.33 18.05
C SER A 2 -21.23 -13.99 17.33
N LEU A 3 -20.14 -14.69 17.65
CA LEU A 3 -18.83 -14.53 16.97
C LEU A 3 -18.95 -14.65 15.44
N ARG A 4 -19.86 -15.50 14.96
CA ARG A 4 -20.20 -15.66 13.54
C ARG A 4 -20.67 -14.36 12.89
N GLU A 5 -21.51 -13.61 13.59
CA GLU A 5 -22.10 -12.35 13.11
C GLU A 5 -21.05 -11.24 12.99
N LYS A 6 -20.13 -11.14 13.97
CA LYS A 6 -19.00 -10.19 13.92
C LYS A 6 -18.01 -10.54 12.82
N THR A 7 -17.68 -11.81 12.63
CA THR A 7 -16.78 -12.25 11.56
C THR A 7 -17.39 -12.01 10.18
N ILE A 8 -18.69 -12.31 10.00
CA ILE A 8 -19.39 -12.06 8.73
C ILE A 8 -19.50 -10.56 8.45
N SER A 9 -19.77 -9.74 9.47
CA SER A 9 -19.79 -8.28 9.34
C SER A 9 -18.43 -7.71 8.93
N GLY A 10 -17.34 -8.15 9.56
CA GLY A 10 -15.98 -7.72 9.22
C GLY A 10 -15.55 -8.18 7.82
N ALA A 11 -15.85 -9.44 7.47
CA ALA A 11 -15.58 -9.99 6.15
C ALA A 11 -16.37 -9.25 5.04
N LYS A 12 -17.65 -8.94 5.29
CA LYS A 12 -18.48 -8.15 4.37
C LYS A 12 -17.90 -6.75 4.16
N TRP A 13 -17.45 -6.10 5.23
CA TRP A 13 -16.82 -4.78 5.15
C TRP A 13 -15.54 -4.82 4.30
N SER A 14 -14.66 -5.78 4.58
CA SER A 14 -13.42 -5.98 3.81
C SER A 14 -13.72 -6.27 2.34
N ALA A 15 -14.68 -7.15 2.04
CA ALA A 15 -15.07 -7.46 0.67
C ALA A 15 -15.60 -6.23 -0.08
N ILE A 16 -16.46 -5.41 0.55
CA ILE A 16 -16.96 -4.17 -0.05
C ILE A 16 -15.82 -3.20 -0.30
N ALA A 17 -14.92 -3.01 0.66
CA ALA A 17 -13.75 -2.15 0.51
C ALA A 17 -12.87 -2.60 -0.67
N THR A 18 -12.58 -3.89 -0.76
CA THR A 18 -11.80 -4.46 -1.88
C THR A 18 -12.47 -4.23 -3.23
N VAL A 19 -13.79 -4.45 -3.34
CA VAL A 19 -14.53 -4.19 -4.58
C VAL A 19 -14.48 -2.72 -4.98
N ILE A 20 -14.63 -1.81 -4.01
CA ILE A 20 -14.51 -0.36 -4.24
C ILE A 20 -13.10 0.02 -4.70
N ILE A 21 -12.06 -0.49 -4.03
CA ILE A 21 -10.66 -0.21 -4.38
C ILE A 21 -10.35 -0.70 -5.80
N ILE A 22 -10.76 -1.93 -6.15
CA ILE A 22 -10.56 -2.48 -7.50
C ILE A 22 -11.35 -1.66 -8.53
N GLY A 23 -12.60 -1.31 -8.22
CA GLY A 23 -13.44 -0.48 -9.09
C GLY A 23 -12.82 0.89 -9.37
N LEU A 24 -12.33 1.56 -8.33
CA LEU A 24 -11.62 2.83 -8.45
C LEU A 24 -10.31 2.68 -9.23
N GLY A 25 -9.55 1.61 -9.01
CA GLY A 25 -8.33 1.32 -9.76
C GLY A 25 -8.59 1.14 -11.26
N LEU A 26 -9.66 0.44 -11.64
CA LEU A 26 -10.07 0.30 -13.04
C LEU A 26 -10.47 1.63 -13.67
N VAL A 27 -11.22 2.45 -12.94
CA VAL A 27 -11.59 3.80 -13.40
C VAL A 27 -10.35 4.67 -13.57
N GLN A 28 -9.44 4.66 -12.58
CA GLN A 28 -8.18 5.39 -12.64
C GLN A 28 -7.36 5.00 -13.87
N MET A 29 -7.17 3.69 -14.10
CA MET A 29 -6.41 3.20 -15.26
C MET A 29 -7.06 3.57 -16.59
N THR A 30 -8.39 3.50 -16.68
CA THR A 30 -9.15 3.90 -17.88
C THR A 30 -9.00 5.39 -18.16
N VAL A 31 -9.04 6.23 -17.13
CA VAL A 31 -8.85 7.68 -17.24
C VAL A 31 -7.41 8.00 -17.63
N LEU A 32 -6.41 7.37 -16.96
CA LEU A 32 -5.00 7.55 -17.30
C LEU A 32 -4.72 7.16 -18.74
N ALA A 33 -5.23 6.02 -19.21
CA ALA A 33 -5.05 5.56 -20.58
C ALA A 33 -5.65 6.51 -21.65
N ARG A 34 -6.59 7.39 -21.27
CA ARG A 34 -7.13 8.42 -22.18
C ARG A 34 -6.36 9.74 -22.14
N ILE A 35 -5.69 10.05 -21.02
CA ILE A 35 -4.98 11.32 -20.82
C ILE A 35 -3.51 11.20 -21.19
N ILE A 36 -2.91 10.03 -20.96
CA ILE A 36 -1.49 9.75 -21.18
C ILE A 36 -1.23 9.46 -22.66
N ASP A 37 -0.27 10.19 -23.23
CA ASP A 37 0.29 9.88 -24.55
C ASP A 37 1.10 8.58 -24.52
N ASN A 38 1.13 7.85 -25.64
CA ASN A 38 1.81 6.55 -25.76
C ASN A 38 3.26 6.53 -25.22
N HIS A 39 3.97 7.67 -25.29
CA HIS A 39 5.34 7.81 -24.79
C HIS A 39 5.44 7.81 -23.26
N GLN A 40 4.43 8.28 -22.55
CA GLN A 40 4.43 8.39 -21.08
C GLN A 40 3.96 7.10 -20.39
N PHE A 41 3.45 6.12 -21.14
CA PHE A 41 2.95 4.86 -20.61
C PHE A 41 4.08 3.96 -20.07
N GLY A 42 5.27 4.03 -20.66
CA GLY A 42 6.46 3.31 -20.18
C GLY A 42 6.89 3.76 -18.78
N LEU A 43 7.05 5.08 -18.62
CA LEU A 43 7.34 5.73 -17.33
C LEU A 43 6.29 5.40 -16.26
N LEU A 44 5.01 5.45 -16.62
CA LEU A 44 3.92 5.05 -15.71
C LEU A 44 4.10 3.60 -15.24
N THR A 45 4.38 2.68 -16.16
CA THR A 45 4.50 1.24 -15.84
C THR A 45 5.66 0.99 -14.89
N VAL A 46 6.83 1.58 -15.16
CA VAL A 46 8.01 1.48 -14.29
C VAL A 46 7.71 2.08 -12.91
N SER A 47 7.03 3.23 -12.87
CA SER A 47 6.61 3.88 -11.62
C SER A 47 5.68 2.99 -10.80
N LEU A 48 4.70 2.33 -11.42
CA LEU A 48 3.79 1.41 -10.73
C LEU A 48 4.53 0.20 -10.13
N VAL A 49 5.53 -0.33 -10.82
CA VAL A 49 6.37 -1.42 -10.29
C VAL A 49 7.15 -0.94 -9.06
N ILE A 50 7.75 0.25 -9.12
CA ILE A 50 8.47 0.82 -7.98
C ILE A 50 7.54 1.08 -6.81
N ILE A 51 6.35 1.63 -7.06
CA ILE A 51 5.33 1.86 -6.03
C ILE A 51 4.94 0.54 -5.37
N ALA A 52 4.68 -0.53 -6.14
CA ALA A 52 4.34 -1.83 -5.58
C ALA A 52 5.46 -2.42 -4.71
N LEU A 53 6.72 -2.22 -5.11
CA LEU A 53 7.90 -2.65 -4.35
C LEU A 53 8.05 -1.84 -3.06
N ALA A 54 7.87 -0.52 -3.14
CA ALA A 54 7.90 0.40 -2.00
C ALA A 54 6.79 0.10 -0.99
N ASP A 55 5.58 -0.22 -1.46
CA ASP A 55 4.42 -0.57 -0.62
C ASP A 55 4.68 -1.88 0.13
N THR A 56 5.18 -2.90 -0.59
CA THR A 56 5.55 -4.20 0.00
C THR A 56 6.66 -4.07 1.05
N LEU A 57 7.67 -3.24 0.78
CA LEU A 57 8.72 -2.93 1.75
C LEU A 57 8.17 -2.13 2.94
N SER A 58 7.30 -1.15 2.70
CA SER A 58 6.76 -0.32 3.78
C SER A 58 5.91 -1.14 4.75
N ASP A 59 5.11 -2.10 4.27
CA ASP A 59 4.24 -2.88 5.15
C ASP A 59 4.99 -3.91 6.03
N PHE A 60 6.25 -4.26 5.68
CA PHE A 60 7.25 -5.16 6.32
C PHE A 60 6.74 -6.28 7.27
N GLY A 61 5.51 -6.76 7.10
CA GLY A 61 4.85 -7.71 8.01
C GLY A 61 4.49 -7.16 9.40
N ILE A 62 4.62 -5.84 9.66
CA ILE A 62 4.34 -5.25 10.98
C ILE A 62 2.86 -5.47 11.36
N ALA A 63 1.94 -5.24 10.42
CA ALA A 63 0.52 -5.48 10.62
C ALA A 63 0.22 -6.96 10.98
N ASN A 64 0.85 -7.92 10.30
CA ASN A 64 0.68 -9.35 10.58
C ASN A 64 1.22 -9.75 11.96
N SER A 65 2.34 -9.14 12.39
CA SER A 65 2.93 -9.38 13.71
C SER A 65 2.08 -8.84 14.85
N ILE A 66 1.40 -7.71 14.63
CA ILE A 66 0.44 -7.10 15.56
C ILE A 66 -0.79 -8.01 15.70
N ILE A 67 -1.32 -8.54 14.59
CA ILE A 67 -2.52 -9.40 14.60
C ILE A 67 -2.28 -10.72 15.35
N GLN A 68 -1.07 -11.28 15.31
CA GLN A 68 -0.75 -12.54 16.00
C GLN A 68 -0.56 -12.39 17.53
N ARG A 69 -0.28 -11.18 18.04
CA ARG A 69 -0.08 -10.95 19.48
C ARG A 69 -1.39 -10.57 20.16
N LYS A 70 -1.75 -11.35 21.18
CA LYS A 70 -3.02 -11.22 21.92
C LYS A 70 -3.07 -10.03 22.86
N GLU A 71 -1.93 -9.63 23.42
CA GLU A 71 -1.75 -8.44 24.25
C GLU A 71 -0.50 -7.70 23.77
N ILE A 72 -0.65 -6.43 23.40
CA ILE A 72 0.43 -5.55 22.98
C ILE A 72 0.35 -4.31 23.84
N SER A 73 1.47 -3.90 24.43
CA SER A 73 1.54 -2.68 25.22
C SER A 73 1.40 -1.45 24.31
N HIS A 74 0.82 -0.36 24.81
CA HIS A 74 0.78 0.91 24.08
C HIS A 74 2.17 1.39 23.64
N LEU A 75 3.20 1.15 24.46
CA LEU A 75 4.58 1.50 24.13
C LEU A 75 5.09 0.72 22.91
N GLU A 76 4.74 -0.57 22.80
CA GLU A 76 5.12 -1.43 21.67
C GLU A 76 4.41 -1.00 20.39
N LEU A 77 3.11 -0.68 20.46
CA LEU A 77 2.36 -0.16 19.31
C LEU A 77 2.94 1.17 18.80
N THR A 78 3.25 2.10 19.70
CA THR A 78 3.86 3.38 19.33
C THR A 78 5.26 3.18 18.74
N THR A 79 6.05 2.24 19.27
CA THR A 79 7.38 1.91 18.73
C THR A 79 7.27 1.31 17.33
N LEU A 80 6.37 0.35 17.12
CA LEU A 80 6.12 -0.26 15.80
C LEU A 80 5.59 0.76 14.79
N TYR A 81 4.73 1.68 15.23
CA TYR A 81 4.26 2.78 14.38
C TYR A 81 5.41 3.69 13.93
N TRP A 82 6.24 4.17 14.86
CA TRP A 82 7.39 5.02 14.51
C TRP A 82 8.43 4.28 13.68
N LEU A 83 8.61 2.98 13.89
CA LEU A 83 9.44 2.13 13.03
C LEU A 83 8.88 2.09 11.61
N ASN A 84 7.57 1.88 11.45
CA ASN A 84 6.90 1.88 10.14
C ASN A 84 7.02 3.22 9.42
N VAL A 85 6.78 4.32 10.14
CA VAL A 85 6.95 5.69 9.62
C VAL A 85 8.40 5.93 9.19
N GLY A 86 9.37 5.52 10.01
CA GLY A 86 10.80 5.62 9.69
C GLY A 86 11.17 4.81 8.44
N LEU A 87 10.64 3.59 8.30
CA LEU A 87 10.89 2.73 7.15
C LEU A 87 10.27 3.32 5.87
N GLY A 88 9.03 3.83 5.95
CA GLY A 88 8.40 4.56 4.84
C GLY A 88 9.18 5.81 4.44
N LEU A 89 9.74 6.55 5.40
CA LEU A 89 10.58 7.71 5.13
C LEU A 89 11.89 7.31 4.43
N VAL A 90 12.53 6.22 4.85
CA VAL A 90 13.73 5.67 4.19
C VAL A 90 13.42 5.24 2.75
N VAL A 91 12.31 4.53 2.53
CA VAL A 91 11.87 4.13 1.19
C VAL A 91 11.59 5.37 0.33
N CYS A 92 10.93 6.39 0.87
CA CYS A 92 10.66 7.65 0.17
C CYS A 92 11.95 8.35 -0.25
N VAL A 93 12.92 8.50 0.65
CA VAL A 93 14.23 9.10 0.34
C VAL A 93 14.99 8.28 -0.69
N ALA A 94 14.98 6.95 -0.58
CA ALA A 94 15.64 6.07 -1.53
C ALA A 94 15.05 6.21 -2.94
N VAL A 95 13.72 6.19 -3.07
CA VAL A 95 13.02 6.39 -4.36
C VAL A 95 13.30 7.78 -4.92
N PHE A 96 13.32 8.82 -4.08
CA PHE A 96 13.64 10.18 -4.52
C PHE A 96 15.06 10.29 -5.08
N LEU A 97 16.05 9.71 -4.41
CA LEU A 97 17.44 9.69 -4.89
C LEU A 97 17.61 8.88 -6.19
N LEU A 98 16.83 7.81 -6.34
CA LEU A 98 16.81 6.99 -7.55
C LEU A 98 15.99 7.64 -8.69
N SER A 99 15.22 8.70 -8.42
CA SER A 99 14.29 9.28 -9.39
C SER A 99 14.98 9.78 -10.66
N ASP A 100 16.20 10.31 -10.53
CA ASP A 100 16.99 10.80 -11.67
C ASP A 100 17.40 9.62 -12.59
N LEU A 101 17.82 8.50 -11.98
CA LEU A 101 18.14 7.26 -12.71
C LEU A 101 16.91 6.64 -13.38
N ILE A 102 15.74 6.74 -12.75
CA ILE A 102 14.47 6.20 -13.27
C ILE A 102 13.93 7.09 -14.39
N GLY A 103 14.12 8.40 -14.32
CA GLY A 103 13.66 9.36 -15.33
C GLY A 103 14.46 9.32 -16.63
N ASP A 104 15.70 8.82 -16.58
CA ASP A 104 16.58 8.64 -17.74
C ASP A 104 16.30 7.33 -18.54
N VAL A 105 15.42 6.45 -18.03
CA VAL A 105 14.99 5.19 -18.68
C VAL A 105 13.74 5.39 -19.53
#